data_AF-A0A3B5LDV3-F1
#
_entry.id   AF-A0A3B5LDV3-F1
#
_cell.length_a   1.000
_cell.length_b   1.000
_cell.length_c   1.000
_cell.angle_alpha   90.00
_cell.angle_beta   90.00
_cell.angle_gamma   90.00
#
_symmetry.space_group_name_H-M   'P 1'
#
loop_
_entity.id
_entity.type
_entity.pdbx_description
1 polymer ?
#
loop_
_entity_poly.entity_id
_entity_poly.type
_entity_poly.pdbx_seq_one_letter_code
_entity_poly.pdbx_strand_id
1 'polypeptide(L)'
;PMTSPLFSPDLKLDCGPDYVTLVWSDSRSQADASLFRLGSCFPTTFTTQEVVFNVELDNCNFRRLVSGNELNYTNDLFYMSSRDSYVLPFTLPVVCSYQRPKDWYPILYDPVSSTYGVEDLVFYIELMNADFSGPAETATFPLGSMIPIMASVEAVAHQPLLLLLEECVAATTSDLEIAVETYTIITNKGCLVDSKISHSKFEQRQKASELRLLLQAFRFGLGQEVTCFFMWLHQEGLWELLDNPVYSSICDCCDSSCKTRRARSPGAGNGLFQKAVIGPLTIPDLA
;
A
#
# COMPACT_ATOMS: atom_id res chain seq x y z
N PRO A 1 -8.03 -11.79 50.34
CA PRO A 1 -8.63 -10.45 50.15
C PRO A 1 -7.56 -9.34 50.28
N MET A 2 -7.34 -8.47 49.29
CA MET A 2 -8.07 -8.23 48.04
C MET A 2 -7.09 -8.23 46.88
N THR A 3 -7.36 -8.98 45.81
CA THR A 3 -6.72 -8.74 44.51
C THR A 3 -7.37 -7.51 43.90
N SER A 4 -6.63 -6.40 43.85
CA SER A 4 -7.01 -5.19 43.13
C SER A 4 -7.35 -5.52 41.67
N PRO A 5 -8.40 -4.92 41.08
CA PRO A 5 -8.64 -5.08 39.65
C PRO A 5 -7.48 -4.47 38.87
N LEU A 6 -6.96 -5.23 37.90
CA LEU A 6 -6.10 -4.69 36.84
C LEU A 6 -6.97 -3.72 36.02
N PHE A 7 -6.83 -2.44 36.31
CA PHE A 7 -7.55 -1.38 35.62
C PHE A 7 -6.81 -1.08 34.32
N SER A 8 -7.36 -1.51 33.18
CA SER A 8 -6.87 -1.12 31.86
C SER A 8 -7.24 0.35 31.59
N PRO A 9 -6.47 1.09 30.77
CA PRO A 9 -6.93 2.36 30.22
C PRO A 9 -8.25 2.15 29.46
N ASP A 10 -9.16 3.11 29.58
CA ASP A 10 -10.47 3.07 28.93
C ASP A 10 -10.37 3.78 27.58
N LEU A 11 -10.49 3.00 26.50
CA LEU A 11 -10.44 3.47 25.11
C LEU A 11 -11.85 3.41 24.52
N LYS A 12 -12.40 4.56 24.17
CA LYS A 12 -13.70 4.68 23.49
C LYS A 12 -13.46 5.13 22.06
N LEU A 13 -14.02 4.38 21.12
CA LEU A 13 -13.99 4.65 19.69
C LEU A 13 -15.42 4.86 19.20
N ASP A 14 -15.68 5.99 18.57
CA ASP A 14 -16.93 6.30 17.89
C ASP A 14 -16.62 6.61 16.41
N CYS A 15 -17.32 5.91 15.53
CA CYS A 15 -17.11 5.91 14.08
C CYS A 15 -18.29 6.61 13.40
N GLY A 16 -18.13 7.89 13.09
CA GLY A 16 -19.09 8.68 12.33
C GLY A 16 -19.07 8.33 10.83
N PRO A 17 -19.92 8.94 10.00
CA PRO A 17 -19.96 8.64 8.57
C PRO A 17 -18.69 9.06 7.82
N ASP A 18 -18.04 10.13 8.27
CA ASP A 18 -16.87 10.80 7.67
C ASP A 18 -15.78 11.16 8.70
N TYR A 19 -16.00 10.90 9.99
CA TYR A 19 -15.09 11.23 11.09
C TYR A 19 -14.92 10.10 12.11
N VAL A 20 -13.86 10.18 12.91
CA VAL A 20 -13.58 9.30 14.06
C VAL A 20 -13.39 10.15 15.30
N THR A 21 -14.13 9.80 16.36
CA THR A 21 -13.85 10.29 17.71
C THR A 21 -13.23 9.17 18.52
N LEU A 22 -11.98 9.35 18.94
CA LEU A 22 -11.26 8.44 19.83
C LEU A 22 -10.97 9.17 21.14
N VAL A 23 -11.39 8.57 22.26
CA VAL A 23 -11.10 9.05 23.61
C VAL A 23 -10.31 7.97 24.33
N TRP A 24 -9.07 8.30 24.71
CA TRP A 24 -8.25 7.49 25.60
C TRP A 24 -8.26 8.14 26.99
N SER A 25 -8.50 7.35 28.04
CA SER A 25 -8.47 7.87 29.42
C SER A 25 -7.83 6.91 30.40
N ASP A 26 -6.95 7.44 31.26
CA ASP A 26 -6.39 6.73 32.40
C ASP A 26 -6.18 7.68 33.59
N SER A 27 -7.09 7.54 34.56
CA SER A 27 -7.09 8.25 35.85
C SER A 27 -5.81 8.12 36.69
N ARG A 28 -4.96 7.11 36.43
CA ARG A 28 -3.72 6.85 37.17
C ARG A 28 -2.47 7.32 36.42
N SER A 29 -2.58 7.56 35.11
CA SER A 29 -1.44 7.97 34.30
C SER A 29 -1.02 9.41 34.60
N GLN A 30 0.29 9.66 34.52
CA GLN A 30 0.84 11.00 34.26
C GLN A 30 1.40 11.00 32.83
N ALA A 31 0.65 10.41 31.89
CA ALA A 31 1.08 10.35 30.50
C ALA A 31 1.11 11.77 29.93
N ASP A 32 2.24 12.17 29.35
CA ASP A 32 2.29 13.42 28.59
C ASP A 32 1.44 13.26 27.33
N ALA A 33 0.24 13.84 27.38
CA ALA A 33 -0.72 13.81 26.30
C ALA A 33 -0.17 14.33 24.96
N SER A 34 0.83 15.21 24.98
CA SER A 34 1.48 15.73 23.77
C SER A 34 2.31 14.69 23.02
N LEU A 35 2.52 13.50 23.59
CA LEU A 35 3.24 12.37 23.01
C LEU A 35 2.31 11.28 22.43
N PHE A 36 0.98 11.48 22.50
CA PHE A 36 0.01 10.65 21.78
C PHE A 36 -0.11 11.08 20.33
N ARG A 37 -0.29 10.12 19.43
CA ARG A 37 -0.62 10.35 18.02
C ARG A 37 -1.64 9.33 17.55
N LEU A 38 -2.44 9.74 16.57
CA LEU A 38 -3.32 8.87 15.80
C LEU A 38 -2.86 9.00 14.33
N GLY A 39 -2.07 8.03 13.87
CA GLY A 39 -1.30 8.15 12.63
C GLY A 39 -0.44 9.41 12.62
N SER A 40 -0.64 10.30 11.65
CA SER A 40 0.11 11.56 11.56
C SER A 40 -0.42 12.70 12.44
N CYS A 41 -1.59 12.54 13.08
CA CYS A 41 -2.25 13.61 13.84
C CYS A 41 -1.85 13.70 15.31
N PHE A 42 -1.85 14.93 15.81
CA PHE A 42 -1.79 15.28 17.24
C PHE A 42 -3.20 15.21 17.87
N PRO A 43 -3.33 15.11 19.20
CA PRO A 43 -4.64 15.12 19.85
C PRO A 43 -5.36 16.45 19.62
N THR A 44 -6.66 16.38 19.34
CA THR A 44 -7.53 17.55 19.14
C THR A 44 -7.72 18.33 20.44
N THR A 45 -7.94 17.61 21.55
CA THR A 45 -7.93 18.16 22.91
C THR A 45 -7.33 17.15 23.89
N PHE A 46 -6.78 17.62 24.99
CA PHE A 46 -6.24 16.76 26.03
C PHE A 46 -6.23 17.43 27.41
N THR A 47 -6.23 16.59 28.43
CA THR A 47 -6.02 16.94 29.84
C THR A 47 -4.93 16.03 30.42
N THR A 48 -4.71 16.08 31.73
CA THR A 48 -3.78 15.17 32.43
C THR A 48 -4.25 13.72 32.53
N GLN A 49 -5.51 13.42 32.18
CA GLN A 49 -6.12 12.09 32.36
C GLN A 49 -6.87 11.58 31.12
N GLU A 50 -7.09 12.43 30.13
CA GLU A 50 -7.92 12.16 28.96
C GLU A 50 -7.30 12.79 27.71
N VAL A 51 -7.25 12.03 26.62
CA VAL A 51 -6.71 12.42 25.33
C VAL A 51 -7.77 12.15 24.27
N VAL A 52 -8.15 13.19 23.52
CA VAL A 52 -9.24 13.13 22.54
C VAL A 52 -8.70 13.44 21.15
N PHE A 53 -9.00 12.56 20.22
CA PHE A 53 -8.89 12.79 18.78
C PHE A 53 -10.30 12.89 18.23
N ASN A 54 -10.61 13.99 17.56
CA ASN A 54 -11.75 14.13 16.68
C ASN A 54 -11.19 14.56 15.32
N VAL A 55 -11.22 13.64 14.36
CA VAL A 55 -10.50 13.73 13.09
C VAL A 55 -11.32 13.13 11.95
N GLU A 56 -11.22 13.70 10.76
CA GLU A 56 -11.86 13.16 9.56
C GLU A 56 -11.16 11.88 9.08
N LEU A 57 -11.93 10.96 8.47
CA LEU A 57 -11.46 9.66 7.99
C LEU A 57 -10.46 9.75 6.83
N ASP A 58 -10.42 10.87 6.10
CA ASP A 58 -9.48 11.10 5.00
C ASP A 58 -8.20 11.84 5.48
N ASN A 59 -8.16 12.24 6.76
CA ASN A 59 -7.02 12.91 7.39
C ASN A 59 -6.13 11.90 8.16
N CYS A 60 -5.07 12.40 8.83
CA CYS A 60 -4.26 11.65 9.79
C CYS A 60 -3.58 10.36 9.27
N ASN A 61 -3.47 10.21 7.95
CA ASN A 61 -2.99 9.02 7.25
C ASN A 61 -3.82 7.75 7.58
N PHE A 62 -5.14 7.88 7.79
CA PHE A 62 -6.03 6.72 7.84
C PHE A 62 -5.94 5.90 6.54
N ARG A 63 -5.69 4.60 6.69
CA ARG A 63 -5.59 3.64 5.58
C ARG A 63 -6.99 3.15 5.25
N ARG A 64 -7.43 3.30 3.99
CA ARG A 64 -8.75 2.84 3.54
C ARG A 64 -8.61 1.50 2.82
N LEU A 65 -9.02 0.43 3.49
CA LEU A 65 -9.00 -0.95 2.99
C LEU A 65 -10.39 -1.32 2.47
N VAL A 66 -10.47 -1.86 1.25
CA VAL A 66 -11.71 -2.40 0.68
C VAL A 66 -11.65 -3.92 0.75
N SER A 67 -12.61 -4.53 1.42
CA SER A 67 -12.72 -5.99 1.56
C SER A 67 -14.11 -6.45 1.12
N GLY A 68 -14.26 -6.78 -0.17
CA GLY A 68 -15.52 -7.18 -0.78
C GLY A 68 -16.61 -6.10 -0.66
N ASN A 69 -17.51 -6.24 0.33
CA ASN A 69 -18.58 -5.27 0.61
C ASN A 69 -18.34 -4.41 1.87
N GLU A 70 -17.17 -4.51 2.49
CA GLU A 70 -16.78 -3.67 3.63
C GLU A 70 -15.71 -2.65 3.24
N LEU A 71 -15.88 -1.43 3.75
CA LEU A 71 -14.96 -0.32 3.64
C LEU A 71 -14.41 -0.05 5.04
N ASN A 72 -13.16 -0.44 5.27
CA ASN A 72 -12.50 -0.39 6.57
C ASN A 72 -11.46 0.72 6.58
N TYR A 73 -11.67 1.72 7.43
CA TYR A 73 -10.67 2.76 7.71
C TYR A 73 -9.86 2.35 8.93
N THR A 74 -8.55 2.23 8.78
CA THR A 74 -7.64 1.75 9.83
C THR A 74 -6.52 2.75 10.11
N ASN A 75 -6.13 2.87 11.37
CA ASN A 75 -5.00 3.68 11.81
C ASN A 75 -4.49 3.16 13.15
N ASP A 76 -3.36 3.66 13.63
CA ASP A 76 -2.77 3.27 14.91
C ASP A 76 -2.75 4.46 15.88
N LEU A 77 -3.31 4.24 17.07
CA LEU A 77 -3.09 5.11 18.23
C LEU A 77 -1.76 4.71 18.86
N PHE A 78 -0.77 5.60 18.87
CA PHE A 78 0.52 5.35 19.53
C PHE A 78 0.84 6.38 20.61
N TYR A 79 1.43 5.89 21.71
CA TYR A 79 1.98 6.71 22.78
C TYR A 79 3.49 6.55 22.82
N MET A 80 4.21 7.64 22.60
CA MET A 80 5.67 7.69 22.79
C MET A 80 5.99 8.02 24.25
N SER A 81 6.61 7.10 24.96
CA SER A 81 7.04 7.34 26.34
C SER A 81 8.25 8.28 26.41
N SER A 82 8.23 9.25 27.32
CA SER A 82 9.40 10.07 27.65
C SER A 82 10.29 9.36 28.68
N ARG A 83 11.56 9.76 28.80
CA ARG A 83 12.55 9.10 29.68
C ARG A 83 12.17 9.08 31.17
N ASP A 84 11.29 9.99 31.58
CA ASP A 84 10.80 10.13 32.96
C ASP A 84 9.32 9.69 33.13
N SER A 85 8.70 9.11 32.09
CA SER A 85 7.31 8.64 32.15
C SER A 85 7.20 7.23 32.76
N TYR A 86 6.28 7.08 33.71
CA TYR A 86 5.90 5.77 34.27
C TYR A 86 5.05 4.91 33.33
N VAL A 87 4.62 5.46 32.18
CA VAL A 87 3.79 4.77 31.19
C VAL A 87 4.70 4.22 30.10
N LEU A 88 4.63 2.91 29.87
CA LEU A 88 5.37 2.25 28.78
C LEU A 88 4.80 2.69 27.42
N PRO A 89 5.64 2.78 26.35
CA PRO A 89 5.14 3.06 25.02
C PRO A 89 4.23 1.92 24.54
N PHE A 90 3.15 2.27 23.84
CA PHE A 90 2.19 1.30 23.31
C PHE A 90 1.61 1.76 21.97
N THR A 91 1.09 0.80 21.23
CA THR A 91 0.34 0.99 19.99
C THR A 91 -0.96 0.20 20.08
N LEU A 92 -2.09 0.82 19.71
CA LEU A 92 -3.42 0.20 19.69
C LEU A 92 -4.06 0.42 18.30
N PRO A 93 -4.53 -0.64 17.63
CA PRO A 93 -5.17 -0.50 16.32
C PRO A 93 -6.55 0.14 16.47
N VAL A 94 -6.86 1.04 15.56
CA VAL A 94 -8.13 1.75 15.43
C VAL A 94 -8.75 1.33 14.10
N VAL A 95 -9.97 0.80 14.14
CA VAL A 95 -10.68 0.29 12.95
C VAL A 95 -12.13 0.78 12.98
N CYS A 96 -12.53 1.46 11.92
CA CYS A 96 -13.91 1.81 11.64
C CYS A 96 -14.38 1.10 10.36
N SER A 97 -15.44 0.31 10.47
CA SER A 97 -15.94 -0.56 9.40
C SER A 97 -17.31 -0.10 8.91
N TYR A 98 -17.43 0.15 7.60
CA TYR A 98 -18.65 0.61 6.95
C TYR A 98 -19.08 -0.37 5.86
N GLN A 99 -20.39 -0.46 5.60
CA GLN A 99 -20.91 -1.19 4.44
C GLN A 99 -20.67 -0.35 3.17
N ARG A 100 -20.06 -0.96 2.14
CA ARG A 100 -19.75 -0.31 0.87
C ARG A 100 -21.06 0.08 0.15
N PRO A 101 -21.27 1.36 -0.19
CA PRO A 101 -22.41 1.79 -1.00
C PRO A 101 -22.43 1.07 -2.36
N LYS A 102 -23.63 0.81 -2.91
CA LYS A 102 -23.76 0.10 -4.20
C LYS A 102 -23.17 0.88 -5.39
N ASP A 103 -23.24 2.20 -5.31
CA ASP A 103 -22.67 3.14 -6.28
C ASP A 103 -21.28 3.65 -5.83
N TRP A 104 -20.60 2.93 -4.93
CA TRP A 104 -19.28 3.32 -4.42
C TRP A 104 -18.20 3.09 -5.47
N TYR A 105 -17.64 4.19 -5.95
CA TYR A 105 -16.34 4.26 -6.60
C TYR A 105 -15.30 4.70 -5.56
N PRO A 106 -14.04 4.24 -5.65
CA PRO A 106 -12.98 4.78 -4.79
C PRO A 106 -12.82 6.27 -5.08
N ILE A 107 -13.13 7.11 -4.08
CA ILE A 107 -12.82 8.55 -4.15
C ILE A 107 -11.31 8.68 -4.21
N LEU A 108 -10.84 9.43 -5.21
CA LEU A 108 -9.42 9.71 -5.45
C LEU A 108 -8.75 10.17 -4.15
N TYR A 109 -7.62 9.57 -3.81
CA TYR A 109 -6.74 10.14 -2.80
C TYR A 109 -6.19 11.47 -3.32
N ASP A 110 -6.30 12.52 -2.51
CA ASP A 110 -5.76 13.85 -2.81
C ASP A 110 -4.24 13.74 -3.06
N PRO A 111 -3.71 14.20 -4.22
CA PRO A 111 -2.31 14.02 -4.57
C PRO A 111 -1.37 14.78 -3.61
N VAL A 112 -0.82 14.08 -2.63
CA VAL A 112 0.25 14.58 -1.77
C VAL A 112 1.59 14.63 -2.53
N SER A 113 1.69 15.55 -3.49
CA SER A 113 2.93 16.29 -3.77
C SER A 113 2.66 17.50 -4.67
N SER A 114 2.45 18.66 -4.04
CA SER A 114 2.46 19.94 -4.73
C SER A 114 3.86 20.24 -5.26
N THR A 115 4.06 20.07 -6.57
CA THR A 115 5.20 20.66 -7.29
C THR A 115 4.69 21.53 -8.42
N TYR A 116 5.16 22.77 -8.46
CA TYR A 116 4.70 23.79 -9.41
C TYR A 116 4.95 23.35 -10.86
N GLY A 117 3.88 23.05 -11.61
CA GLY A 117 3.92 23.00 -13.08
C GLY A 117 3.48 21.70 -13.77
N VAL A 118 2.83 20.75 -13.09
CA VAL A 118 2.29 19.52 -13.70
C VAL A 118 0.85 19.31 -13.24
N GLU A 119 -0.07 19.09 -14.18
CA GLU A 119 -1.49 18.80 -13.90
C GLU A 119 -1.69 17.35 -13.40
N ASP A 120 -2.77 17.09 -12.68
CA ASP A 120 -2.96 15.91 -11.84
C ASP A 120 -2.95 14.58 -12.61
N LEU A 121 -1.83 13.84 -12.51
CA LEU A 121 -1.72 12.46 -12.98
C LEU A 121 -2.08 11.50 -11.84
N VAL A 122 -3.09 10.66 -12.07
CA VAL A 122 -3.60 9.74 -11.05
C VAL A 122 -3.23 8.32 -11.42
N PHE A 123 -2.48 7.65 -10.55
CA PHE A 123 -2.05 6.27 -10.74
C PHE A 123 -2.90 5.34 -9.87
N TYR A 124 -3.41 4.28 -10.49
CA TYR A 124 -4.21 3.25 -9.84
C TYR A 124 -3.45 1.92 -9.88
N ILE A 125 -3.61 1.11 -8.84
CA ILE A 125 -3.16 -0.28 -8.84
C ILE A 125 -4.17 -1.15 -8.08
N GLU A 126 -4.61 -2.23 -8.72
CA GLU A 126 -5.79 -2.98 -8.29
C GLU A 126 -5.59 -4.49 -8.47
N LEU A 127 -6.21 -5.27 -7.59
CA LEU A 127 -6.44 -6.70 -7.81
C LEU A 127 -7.59 -6.87 -8.79
N MET A 128 -7.45 -7.77 -9.75
CA MET A 128 -8.40 -7.96 -10.84
C MET A 128 -8.94 -9.39 -10.87
N ASN A 129 -10.10 -9.58 -11.50
CA ASN A 129 -10.56 -10.90 -11.90
C ASN A 129 -9.57 -11.55 -12.88
N ALA A 130 -9.59 -12.88 -12.99
CA ALA A 130 -8.64 -13.65 -13.80
C ALA A 130 -8.65 -13.30 -15.31
N ASP A 131 -9.72 -12.69 -15.80
CA ASP A 131 -9.91 -12.21 -17.17
C ASP A 131 -9.67 -10.69 -17.34
N PHE A 132 -9.32 -9.98 -16.26
CA PHE A 132 -9.21 -8.52 -16.19
C PHE A 132 -10.49 -7.77 -16.60
N SER A 133 -11.66 -8.39 -16.44
CA SER A 133 -12.98 -7.77 -16.70
C SER A 133 -13.32 -6.63 -15.73
N GLY A 134 -12.72 -6.65 -14.53
CA GLY A 134 -12.89 -5.65 -13.48
C GLY A 134 -12.13 -6.06 -12.21
N PRO A 135 -12.28 -5.27 -11.12
CA PRO A 135 -11.64 -5.55 -9.84
C PRO A 135 -12.06 -6.91 -9.25
N ALA A 136 -11.13 -7.54 -8.52
CA ALA A 136 -11.38 -8.78 -7.80
C ALA A 136 -12.36 -8.58 -6.64
N GLU A 137 -13.34 -9.48 -6.48
CA GLU A 137 -14.28 -9.44 -5.35
C GLU A 137 -13.62 -9.76 -3.99
N THR A 138 -12.48 -10.47 -4.01
CA THR A 138 -11.73 -10.83 -2.80
C THR A 138 -10.22 -10.71 -3.02
N ALA A 139 -9.47 -10.50 -1.94
CA ALA A 139 -8.00 -10.53 -1.92
C ALA A 139 -7.42 -11.91 -1.59
N THR A 140 -8.18 -12.99 -1.84
CA THR A 140 -7.85 -14.35 -1.42
C THR A 140 -7.45 -15.20 -2.63
N PHE A 141 -6.20 -15.65 -2.67
CA PHE A 141 -5.62 -16.37 -3.81
C PHE A 141 -4.93 -17.65 -3.33
N PRO A 142 -5.45 -18.86 -3.64
CA PRO A 142 -4.84 -20.11 -3.20
C PRO A 142 -3.36 -20.23 -3.59
N LEU A 143 -2.56 -20.88 -2.76
CA LEU A 143 -1.13 -21.07 -3.00
C LEU A 143 -0.88 -21.70 -4.39
N GLY A 144 0.01 -21.07 -5.17
CA GLY A 144 0.33 -21.47 -6.54
C GLY A 144 -0.65 -21.01 -7.63
N SER A 145 -1.79 -20.40 -7.28
CA SER A 145 -2.71 -19.76 -8.25
C SER A 145 -2.14 -18.43 -8.79
N MET A 146 -2.78 -17.82 -9.79
CA MET A 146 -2.39 -16.50 -10.29
C MET A 146 -3.16 -15.39 -9.58
N ILE A 147 -2.44 -14.36 -9.14
CA ILE A 147 -2.93 -13.09 -8.61
C ILE A 147 -2.92 -12.08 -9.76
N PRO A 148 -4.08 -11.69 -10.32
CA PRO A 148 -4.15 -10.70 -11.37
C PRO A 148 -4.07 -9.30 -10.76
N ILE A 149 -3.10 -8.50 -11.21
CA ILE A 149 -2.88 -7.13 -10.75
C ILE A 149 -2.87 -6.21 -11.98
N MET A 150 -3.66 -5.15 -11.98
CA MET A 150 -3.60 -4.10 -13.00
C MET A 150 -3.02 -2.81 -12.39
N ALA A 151 -2.10 -2.18 -13.11
CA ALA A 151 -1.70 -0.80 -12.87
C ALA A 151 -2.21 0.06 -14.03
N SER A 152 -2.71 1.26 -13.75
CA SER A 152 -3.13 2.22 -14.77
C SER A 152 -2.79 3.66 -14.37
N VAL A 153 -2.71 4.56 -15.36
CA VAL A 153 -2.61 6.00 -15.13
C VAL A 153 -3.69 6.73 -15.91
N GLU A 154 -4.42 7.60 -15.24
CA GLU A 154 -5.35 8.54 -15.83
C GLU A 154 -4.71 9.92 -15.90
N ALA A 155 -4.98 10.61 -16.99
CA ALA A 155 -4.41 11.91 -17.27
C ALA A 155 -5.48 12.79 -17.94
N VAL A 156 -5.97 13.78 -17.20
CA VAL A 156 -6.89 14.77 -17.76
C VAL A 156 -6.08 15.65 -18.72
N ALA A 157 -6.45 15.63 -20.01
CA ALA A 157 -5.87 16.47 -21.08
C ALA A 157 -4.36 16.36 -21.36
N HIS A 158 -3.68 15.27 -20.95
CA HIS A 158 -2.24 15.10 -21.22
C HIS A 158 -1.92 14.40 -22.57
N GLN A 159 -0.67 14.52 -23.03
CA GLN A 159 -0.11 13.71 -24.12
C GLN A 159 -0.05 12.22 -23.74
N PRO A 160 -0.06 11.26 -24.71
CA PRO A 160 -0.05 9.83 -24.42
C PRO A 160 1.10 9.41 -23.50
N LEU A 161 0.74 8.93 -22.30
CA LEU A 161 1.70 8.43 -21.31
C LEU A 161 1.96 6.94 -21.52
N LEU A 162 3.24 6.56 -21.44
CA LEU A 162 3.65 5.18 -21.29
C LEU A 162 3.78 4.88 -19.80
N LEU A 163 2.84 4.10 -19.26
CA LEU A 163 2.93 3.59 -17.91
C LEU A 163 4.07 2.58 -17.88
N LEU A 164 5.18 3.02 -17.28
CA LEU A 164 6.30 2.22 -16.87
C LEU A 164 6.31 2.13 -15.36
N LEU A 165 7.09 1.19 -14.92
CA LEU A 165 6.99 0.63 -13.61
C LEU A 165 8.48 0.13 -13.34
N GLU A 166 9.00 0.11 -12.11
CA GLU A 166 10.43 -0.23 -11.80
C GLU A 166 10.80 -1.24 -10.66
N GLU A 167 10.20 -1.27 -9.44
CA GLU A 167 10.68 -2.15 -8.31
C GLU A 167 9.61 -2.82 -7.35
N CYS A 168 8.90 -3.91 -7.68
CA CYS A 168 7.88 -4.53 -6.80
C CYS A 168 8.46 -5.41 -5.68
N VAL A 169 7.92 -5.23 -4.46
CA VAL A 169 8.30 -5.98 -3.26
C VAL A 169 7.04 -6.53 -2.58
N ALA A 170 7.06 -7.78 -2.10
CA ALA A 170 6.11 -8.25 -1.11
C ALA A 170 6.71 -8.13 0.30
N ALA A 171 5.89 -7.80 1.28
CA ALA A 171 6.29 -7.62 2.67
C ALA A 171 5.28 -8.28 3.62
N THR A 172 5.59 -8.24 4.91
CA THR A 172 4.63 -8.58 5.97
C THR A 172 3.91 -7.35 6.52
N THR A 173 4.26 -6.16 6.02
CA THR A 173 3.71 -4.84 6.38
C THR A 173 3.86 -3.86 5.22
N SER A 174 2.87 -3.00 5.08
CA SER A 174 2.76 -1.88 4.14
C SER A 174 3.84 -0.80 4.36
N ASP A 175 4.44 -0.75 5.56
CA ASP A 175 5.59 0.11 5.84
C ASP A 175 6.92 -0.64 5.57
N LEU A 176 7.55 -0.34 4.43
CA LEU A 176 8.87 -0.89 4.08
C LEU A 176 10.00 -0.49 5.03
N GLU A 177 9.90 0.61 5.79
CA GLU A 177 10.96 1.00 6.73
C GLU A 177 10.98 0.08 7.97
N ILE A 178 9.85 -0.58 8.25
CA ILE A 178 9.65 -1.47 9.39
C ILE A 178 9.61 -2.95 8.95
N ALA A 179 9.49 -3.23 7.64
CA ALA A 179 9.43 -4.58 7.08
C ALA A 179 10.72 -5.40 7.34
N VAL A 180 10.64 -6.32 8.30
CA VAL A 180 11.75 -7.23 8.66
C VAL A 180 12.01 -8.28 7.57
N GLU A 181 10.96 -8.74 6.90
CA GLU A 181 11.03 -9.69 5.80
C GLU A 181 10.44 -9.02 4.55
N THR A 182 11.24 -8.95 3.48
CA THR A 182 10.81 -8.50 2.15
C THR A 182 11.19 -9.52 1.08
N TYR A 183 10.36 -9.66 0.05
CA TYR A 183 10.58 -10.51 -1.11
C TYR A 183 10.54 -9.67 -2.37
N THR A 184 11.65 -9.60 -3.10
CA THR A 184 11.73 -8.85 -4.35
C THR A 184 11.03 -9.61 -5.46
N ILE A 185 9.84 -9.13 -5.83
CA ILE A 185 9.11 -9.66 -6.99
C ILE A 185 9.76 -9.10 -8.26
N ILE A 186 10.06 -7.79 -8.25
CA ILE A 186 10.57 -7.05 -9.40
C ILE A 186 11.62 -6.00 -8.96
N THR A 187 12.64 -5.75 -9.78
CA THR A 187 13.72 -4.78 -9.48
C THR A 187 14.45 -4.29 -10.74
N ASN A 188 15.61 -3.64 -10.56
CA ASN A 188 16.60 -3.33 -11.61
C ASN A 188 16.03 -2.55 -12.81
N LYS A 189 15.14 -1.58 -12.55
CA LYS A 189 14.57 -0.65 -13.54
C LYS A 189 13.76 -1.30 -14.64
N GLY A 190 13.24 -2.51 -14.40
CA GLY A 190 12.56 -3.21 -15.47
C GLY A 190 12.58 -4.73 -15.43
N CYS A 191 12.80 -5.40 -14.29
CA CYS A 191 13.17 -6.83 -14.23
C CYS A 191 12.35 -7.68 -13.19
N LEU A 192 11.37 -8.54 -13.59
CA LEU A 192 10.53 -9.44 -12.72
C LEU A 192 11.38 -10.66 -12.39
N VAL A 193 12.22 -10.50 -11.39
CA VAL A 193 13.11 -11.57 -10.93
C VAL A 193 12.33 -12.79 -10.42
N ASP A 194 11.08 -12.61 -9.97
CA ASP A 194 10.16 -13.68 -9.58
C ASP A 194 9.91 -14.71 -10.70
N SER A 195 9.78 -14.28 -11.96
CA SER A 195 9.50 -15.20 -13.08
C SER A 195 10.62 -16.19 -13.34
N LYS A 196 11.81 -15.99 -12.78
CA LYS A 196 12.91 -16.96 -12.85
C LYS A 196 12.64 -18.25 -12.07
N ILE A 197 11.77 -18.18 -11.06
CA ILE A 197 11.48 -19.29 -10.15
C ILE A 197 9.97 -19.59 -10.01
N SER A 198 9.11 -18.72 -10.52
CA SER A 198 7.64 -18.86 -10.56
C SER A 198 7.12 -18.73 -12.00
N HIS A 199 5.82 -18.98 -12.20
CA HIS A 199 5.16 -18.77 -13.49
C HIS A 199 4.67 -17.32 -13.72
N SER A 200 5.11 -16.35 -12.92
CA SER A 200 4.71 -14.95 -13.06
C SER A 200 5.08 -14.33 -14.41
N LYS A 201 4.25 -13.39 -14.88
CA LYS A 201 4.41 -12.68 -16.17
C LYS A 201 3.59 -11.38 -16.22
N PHE A 202 3.93 -10.45 -17.13
CA PHE A 202 2.96 -9.46 -17.58
C PHE A 202 2.17 -10.04 -18.75
N GLU A 203 0.90 -9.67 -18.84
CA GLU A 203 0.06 -9.86 -20.01
C GLU A 203 0.38 -8.79 -21.06
N GLN A 204 0.20 -9.14 -22.34
CA GLN A 204 0.48 -8.27 -23.48
C GLN A 204 -0.22 -6.91 -23.31
N ARG A 205 0.54 -5.82 -23.39
CA ARG A 205 0.03 -4.46 -23.20
C ARG A 205 -1.05 -4.11 -24.24
N GLN A 206 -2.24 -3.75 -23.74
CA GLN A 206 -3.37 -3.31 -24.59
C GLN A 206 -3.45 -1.78 -24.72
N LYS A 207 -2.97 -1.02 -23.73
CA LYS A 207 -2.96 0.45 -23.73
C LYS A 207 -1.63 0.97 -23.16
N ALA A 208 -1.11 2.07 -23.71
CA ALA A 208 0.13 2.68 -23.22
C ALA A 208 0.07 3.05 -21.73
N SER A 209 -1.09 3.48 -21.24
CA SER A 209 -1.33 3.88 -19.85
C SER A 209 -1.74 2.74 -18.90
N GLU A 210 -1.61 1.48 -19.30
CA GLU A 210 -2.07 0.31 -18.53
C GLU A 210 -1.03 -0.82 -18.55
N LEU A 211 -0.87 -1.54 -17.43
CA LEU A 211 -0.05 -2.75 -17.29
C LEU A 211 -0.80 -3.81 -16.46
N ARG A 212 -0.57 -5.10 -16.75
CA ARG A 212 -1.35 -6.23 -16.21
C ARG A 212 -0.44 -7.39 -15.79
N LEU A 213 -0.18 -7.57 -14.50
CA LEU A 213 0.61 -8.68 -13.93
C LEU A 213 -0.28 -9.89 -13.66
N LEU A 214 0.25 -11.07 -13.96
CA LEU A 214 -0.12 -12.29 -13.27
C LEU A 214 1.06 -12.67 -12.37
N LEU A 215 0.87 -12.52 -11.07
CA LEU A 215 1.84 -12.91 -10.03
C LEU A 215 1.42 -14.27 -9.48
N GLN A 216 2.26 -15.29 -9.56
CA GLN A 216 1.94 -16.57 -8.95
C GLN A 216 1.95 -16.44 -7.42
N ALA A 217 0.86 -16.83 -6.75
CA ALA A 217 0.73 -16.77 -5.30
C ALA A 217 1.77 -17.68 -4.62
N PHE A 218 2.64 -17.07 -3.80
CA PHE A 218 3.69 -17.75 -3.05
C PHE A 218 3.53 -17.52 -1.55
N ARG A 219 4.08 -18.42 -0.73
CA ARG A 219 4.04 -18.28 0.72
C ARG A 219 5.19 -17.41 1.20
N PHE A 220 4.87 -16.31 1.87
CA PHE A 220 5.83 -15.40 2.48
C PHE A 220 5.29 -14.88 3.82
N GLY A 221 6.13 -14.92 4.87
CA GLY A 221 5.75 -14.55 6.23
C GLY A 221 4.54 -15.29 6.82
N LEU A 222 4.03 -14.76 7.94
CA LEU A 222 2.78 -15.20 8.61
C LEU A 222 1.62 -14.19 8.45
N GLY A 223 1.84 -13.12 7.69
CA GLY A 223 0.85 -12.11 7.28
C GLY A 223 1.36 -11.44 6.01
N GLN A 224 0.49 -11.17 5.04
CA GLN A 224 0.88 -10.91 3.65
C GLN A 224 0.36 -9.55 3.17
N GLU A 225 1.24 -8.55 3.04
CA GLU A 225 0.93 -7.25 2.44
C GLU A 225 1.87 -7.02 1.24
N VAL A 226 1.32 -6.93 0.01
CA VAL A 226 2.15 -6.82 -1.20
C VAL A 226 2.37 -5.35 -1.55
N THR A 227 3.46 -4.81 -1.02
CA THR A 227 3.91 -3.44 -1.22
C THR A 227 4.58 -3.25 -2.59
N CYS A 228 3.81 -3.47 -3.66
CA CYS A 228 4.28 -3.29 -5.02
C CYS A 228 4.58 -1.82 -5.34
N PHE A 229 5.88 -1.54 -5.44
CA PHE A 229 6.39 -0.76 -6.55
C PHE A 229 6.45 -1.75 -7.76
N PHE A 230 7.36 -1.74 -8.73
CA PHE A 230 6.94 -1.95 -10.15
C PHE A 230 7.88 -2.81 -11.12
N MET A 231 7.69 -2.88 -12.48
CA MET A 231 8.04 -3.74 -13.72
C MET A 231 9.47 -4.38 -13.97
N TRP A 232 9.76 -5.50 -14.72
CA TRP A 232 9.06 -6.62 -15.45
C TRP A 232 9.97 -7.81 -15.98
N LEU A 233 9.53 -9.09 -16.13
CA LEU A 233 10.07 -10.17 -17.00
C LEU A 233 9.11 -11.39 -17.15
N HIS A 234 9.34 -12.27 -18.12
CA HIS A 234 8.89 -13.67 -18.19
C HIS A 234 10.02 -14.67 -18.65
N GLN A 235 9.73 -15.98 -18.70
CA GLN A 235 10.68 -17.10 -18.80
C GLN A 235 11.14 -17.47 -20.22
N GLU A 236 12.46 -17.66 -20.40
CA GLU A 236 13.06 -18.96 -20.80
C GLU A 236 14.59 -19.00 -20.52
N GLY A 237 15.03 -18.33 -19.44
CA GLY A 237 16.45 -17.97 -19.26
C GLY A 237 16.93 -16.84 -20.18
N LEU A 238 16.02 -16.32 -21.02
CA LEU A 238 16.20 -15.13 -21.85
C LEU A 238 15.20 -14.04 -21.41
N TRP A 239 15.58 -12.77 -21.55
CA TRP A 239 14.74 -11.63 -21.21
C TRP A 239 14.01 -11.09 -22.45
N GLU A 240 12.68 -10.90 -22.44
CA GLU A 240 11.87 -10.61 -23.66
C GLU A 240 11.01 -9.34 -23.58
N LEU A 241 11.37 -8.20 -24.17
CA LEU A 241 10.65 -6.92 -23.95
C LEU A 241 9.11 -6.98 -24.21
N LEU A 242 8.31 -6.77 -23.15
CA LEU A 242 6.84 -6.79 -23.15
C LEU A 242 6.16 -6.10 -24.34
N ASP A 243 6.58 -4.87 -24.65
CA ASP A 243 5.92 -4.05 -25.67
C ASP A 243 6.26 -4.51 -27.09
N ASN A 244 7.42 -5.14 -27.28
CA ASN A 244 7.89 -5.65 -28.57
C ASN A 244 9.09 -6.60 -28.41
N PRO A 245 8.88 -7.93 -28.56
CA PRO A 245 9.93 -8.94 -28.45
C PRO A 245 11.14 -8.77 -29.38
N VAL A 246 11.01 -8.02 -30.48
CA VAL A 246 12.14 -7.74 -31.40
C VAL A 246 13.22 -6.87 -30.75
N TYR A 247 12.87 -6.07 -29.72
CA TYR A 247 13.79 -5.19 -29.00
C TYR A 247 14.23 -5.73 -27.63
N SER A 248 14.11 -7.04 -27.42
CA SER A 248 14.45 -7.74 -26.18
C SER A 248 15.90 -7.56 -25.70
N SER A 249 16.83 -7.18 -26.58
CA SER A 249 18.20 -6.81 -26.20
C SER A 249 18.31 -5.58 -25.29
N ILE A 250 17.21 -4.83 -25.09
CA ILE A 250 17.11 -3.80 -24.04
C ILE A 250 17.15 -4.44 -22.64
N CYS A 251 16.63 -5.66 -22.50
CA CYS A 251 16.49 -6.38 -21.23
C CYS A 251 17.72 -7.24 -20.88
N ASP A 252 18.73 -7.36 -21.76
CA ASP A 252 20.00 -8.07 -21.51
C ASP A 252 20.71 -7.62 -20.21
N CYS A 253 20.46 -6.38 -19.75
CA CYS A 253 21.03 -5.85 -18.52
C CYS A 253 20.42 -6.42 -17.23
N CYS A 254 19.30 -7.14 -17.31
CA CYS A 254 18.55 -7.54 -16.15
C CYS A 254 19.19 -8.71 -15.34
N ASP A 255 20.07 -9.50 -15.96
CA ASP A 255 20.97 -10.44 -15.23
C ASP A 255 22.20 -9.75 -14.63
N SER A 256 22.36 -8.44 -14.83
CA SER A 256 23.48 -7.65 -14.32
C SER A 256 23.01 -6.37 -13.63
N SER A 257 23.17 -5.21 -14.26
CA SER A 257 22.70 -3.93 -13.73
C SER A 257 22.29 -3.00 -14.87
N CYS A 258 21.00 -2.69 -14.91
CA CYS A 258 20.41 -1.76 -15.88
C CYS A 258 20.71 -0.32 -15.47
N LYS A 259 21.33 0.42 -16.40
CA LYS A 259 21.72 1.83 -16.19
C LYS A 259 20.63 2.75 -16.70
N THR A 260 20.31 3.78 -15.91
CA THR A 260 19.46 4.89 -16.38
C THR A 260 20.12 5.58 -17.59
N ARG A 261 19.43 5.61 -18.73
CA ARG A 261 19.86 6.46 -19.85
C ARG A 261 19.62 7.91 -19.46
N ARG A 262 20.69 8.71 -19.41
CA ARG A 262 20.56 10.19 -19.37
C ARG A 262 19.75 10.62 -20.60
N ALA A 263 18.68 11.38 -20.38
CA ALA A 263 17.91 11.95 -21.47
C ALA A 263 18.80 12.82 -22.37
N ARG A 264 18.62 12.73 -23.69
CA ARG A 264 19.44 13.46 -24.68
C ARG A 264 19.05 14.93 -24.85
N SER A 265 18.05 15.41 -24.12
CA SER A 265 17.53 16.77 -24.22
C SER A 265 17.64 17.49 -22.87
N PRO A 266 18.31 18.66 -22.79
CA PRO A 266 18.25 19.50 -21.59
C PRO A 266 16.83 20.01 -21.43
N GLY A 267 16.12 19.57 -20.38
CA GLY A 267 14.71 19.87 -20.14
C GLY A 267 13.77 18.65 -20.18
N ALA A 268 14.25 17.47 -20.62
CA ALA A 268 13.54 16.22 -20.34
C ALA A 268 13.75 15.88 -18.85
N GLY A 269 12.75 16.20 -18.03
CA GLY A 269 12.77 15.97 -16.58
C GLY A 269 12.96 14.50 -16.22
N ASN A 270 13.34 14.26 -14.96
CA ASN A 270 13.24 12.92 -14.38
C ASN A 270 11.79 12.44 -14.51
N GLY A 271 11.59 11.16 -14.84
CA GLY A 271 10.24 10.58 -14.90
C GLY A 271 9.50 10.76 -13.57
N LEU A 272 8.18 10.86 -13.63
CA LEU A 272 7.36 10.93 -12.43
C LEU A 272 7.35 9.54 -11.75
N PHE A 273 7.68 9.51 -10.46
CA PHE A 273 7.68 8.31 -9.64
C PHE A 273 6.62 8.44 -8.54
N GLN A 274 5.65 7.54 -8.52
CA GLN A 274 4.71 7.39 -7.41
C GLN A 274 4.99 6.09 -6.66
N LYS A 275 4.36 5.92 -5.49
CA LYS A 275 4.41 4.73 -4.64
C LYS A 275 2.99 4.24 -4.40
N ALA A 276 2.77 2.93 -4.40
CA ALA A 276 1.48 2.31 -4.15
C ALA A 276 1.64 1.00 -3.37
N VAL A 277 0.53 0.45 -2.85
CA VAL A 277 0.50 -0.74 -1.98
C VAL A 277 -0.76 -1.53 -2.30
N ILE A 278 -0.67 -2.86 -2.36
CA ILE A 278 -1.83 -3.77 -2.54
C ILE A 278 -1.86 -4.78 -1.39
N GLY A 279 -2.88 -4.70 -0.54
CA GLY A 279 -3.06 -5.69 0.50
C GLY A 279 -4.08 -5.27 1.56
N PRO A 280 -4.26 -6.10 2.60
CA PRO A 280 -3.62 -7.40 2.78
C PRO A 280 -4.12 -8.46 1.78
N LEU A 281 -3.25 -9.41 1.43
CA LEU A 281 -3.62 -10.61 0.66
C LEU A 281 -3.79 -11.79 1.61
N THR A 282 -4.60 -12.78 1.20
CA THR A 282 -4.73 -14.05 1.92
C THR A 282 -4.40 -15.21 0.98
N ILE A 283 -3.31 -15.93 1.26
CA ILE A 283 -2.89 -17.10 0.47
C ILE A 283 -3.13 -18.38 1.27
N PRO A 284 -4.32 -19.02 1.15
CA PRO A 284 -4.59 -20.30 1.79
C PRO A 284 -3.88 -21.44 1.05
N ASP A 285 -3.53 -22.50 1.78
CA ASP A 285 -3.07 -23.76 1.17
C ASP A 285 -4.20 -24.38 0.33
N LEU A 286 -3.83 -25.09 -0.74
CA LEU A 286 -4.76 -25.95 -1.48
C LEU A 286 -5.12 -27.17 -0.63
N ALA A 287 -6.43 -27.40 -0.45
CA ALA A 287 -6.98 -28.54 0.30
C ALA A 287 -6.99 -29.85 -0.50
#